data_AF-A0A821I576-F1
#
_entry.id   AF-A0A821I576-F1
#
_cell.length_a   1.000
_cell.length_b   1.000
_cell.length_c   1.000
_cell.angle_alpha   90.00
_cell.angle_beta   90.00
_cell.angle_gamma   90.00
#
_symmetry.space_group_name_H-M   'P 1'
#
loop_
_entity.id
_entity.type
_entity.pdbx_description
1 polymer ?
#
loop_
_entity_poly.entity_id
_entity_poly.type
_entity_poly.pdbx_seq_one_letter_code
_entity_poly.pdbx_strand_id
1 'polypeptide(L)'
;SDRHESEIFIRRESFLSSTTIYTCDLAQSLDASLTVFKTIGFQGVDLNALTIKQIFVDSNGLDPSNSDKIPMFLVHRKHLQKNGQNPTYVYAYGGFSIAMTPFFSMAVLLWIHHFDGIFVGVNVRGDAE
;
A
#
# COMPACT_ATOMS: atom_id res chain seq x y z
N SER A 1 30.92 -25.47 5.79
CA SER A 1 30.87 -24.14 6.42
C SER A 1 29.41 -23.87 6.66
N ASP A 2 29.01 -24.18 7.88
CA ASP A 2 27.63 -24.29 8.37
C ASP A 2 26.95 -22.92 8.37
N ARG A 3 25.81 -22.80 7.67
CA ARG A 3 24.91 -21.66 7.83
C ARG A 3 23.89 -21.98 8.91
N HIS A 4 24.28 -21.81 10.16
CA HIS A 4 23.34 -21.60 11.25
C HIS A 4 23.15 -20.09 11.44
N GLU A 5 22.47 -19.45 10.49
CA GLU A 5 21.95 -18.10 10.73
C GLU A 5 20.51 -18.26 11.21
N SER A 6 20.32 -18.15 12.52
CA SER A 6 18.99 -18.16 13.17
C SER A 6 18.28 -16.82 13.05
N GLU A 7 18.83 -15.88 12.29
CA GLU A 7 18.30 -14.52 12.13
C GLU A 7 17.37 -14.42 10.91
N ILE A 8 16.20 -13.82 11.12
CA ILE A 8 15.23 -13.51 10.05
C ILE A 8 15.06 -12.01 9.89
N PHE A 9 14.91 -11.56 8.64
CA PHE A 9 14.60 -10.17 8.31
C PHE A 9 13.20 -10.07 7.72
N ILE A 10 12.38 -9.18 8.28
CA ILE A 10 11.00 -8.93 7.81
C ILE A 10 10.91 -7.49 7.31
N ARG A 11 10.55 -7.32 6.03
CA ARG A 11 10.29 -6.01 5.43
C ARG A 11 8.82 -5.66 5.59
N ARG A 12 8.52 -4.53 6.21
CA ARG A 12 7.16 -3.96 6.28
C ARG A 12 7.13 -2.63 5.54
N GLU A 13 6.13 -2.47 4.69
CA GLU A 13 5.83 -1.22 4.01
C GLU A 13 4.33 -0.94 3.98
N SER A 14 3.97 0.32 3.77
CA SER A 14 2.60 0.75 3.46
C SER A 14 2.68 2.03 2.64
N PHE A 15 1.58 2.50 2.04
CA PHE A 15 1.61 3.75 1.27
C PHE A 15 2.07 4.96 2.08
N LEU A 16 1.86 4.97 3.40
CA LEU A 16 2.13 6.12 4.28
C LEU A 16 3.17 5.83 5.36
N SER A 17 3.91 4.72 5.26
CA SER A 17 5.03 4.45 6.15
C SER A 17 6.26 4.16 5.31
N SER A 18 7.38 4.76 5.71
CA SER A 18 8.69 4.33 5.21
C SER A 18 8.86 2.82 5.38
N THR A 19 9.64 2.21 4.48
CA THR A 19 10.03 0.82 4.63
C THR A 19 10.82 0.66 5.94
N THR A 20 10.33 -0.23 6.80
CA THR A 20 11.04 -0.67 8.01
C THR A 20 11.42 -2.13 7.85
N ILE A 21 12.69 -2.42 8.05
CA ILE A 21 13.23 -3.77 8.15
C ILE A 21 13.30 -4.12 9.63
N TYR A 22 12.62 -5.20 10.01
CA TYR A 22 12.70 -5.79 11.33
C TYR A 22 13.65 -6.98 11.30
N THR A 23 14.33 -7.25 12.40
CA THR A 23 15.11 -8.47 12.62
C THR A 23 14.63 -9.21 13.87
N CYS A 24 14.77 -10.54 13.84
CA CYS A 24 14.47 -11.43 14.94
C CYS A 24 15.44 -12.62 14.91
N ASP A 25 15.96 -13.00 16.08
CA ASP A 25 16.79 -14.20 16.26
C ASP A 25 15.93 -15.34 16.79
N LEU A 26 15.66 -16.32 15.93
CA LEU A 26 14.87 -17.50 16.22
C LEU A 26 15.58 -18.49 17.14
N ALA A 27 16.88 -18.33 17.41
CA ALA A 27 17.58 -19.15 18.40
C ALA A 27 17.15 -18.82 19.83
N GLN A 28 16.58 -17.63 20.07
CA GLN A 28 16.27 -17.16 21.42
C GLN A 28 14.94 -17.70 21.96
N SER A 29 13.87 -17.69 21.16
CA SER A 29 12.61 -18.41 21.43
C SER A 29 11.63 -18.30 20.26
N LEU A 30 10.55 -19.11 20.27
CA LEU A 30 9.39 -18.93 19.37
C LEU A 30 8.58 -17.65 19.66
N ASP A 31 8.79 -17.03 20.83
CA ASP A 31 8.16 -15.78 21.27
C ASP A 31 9.06 -14.56 21.02
N ALA A 32 10.12 -14.72 20.22
CA ALA A 32 11.11 -13.68 19.98
C ALA A 32 10.45 -12.45 19.31
N SER A 33 10.63 -11.29 19.97
CA SER A 33 10.04 -10.03 19.56
C SER A 33 10.78 -9.39 18.38
N LEU A 34 10.05 -8.79 17.44
CA LEU A 34 10.63 -8.07 16.31
C LEU A 34 11.35 -6.80 16.77
N THR A 35 12.64 -6.68 16.42
CA THR A 35 13.43 -5.45 16.65
C THR A 35 13.61 -4.68 15.34
N VAL A 36 13.70 -3.36 15.40
CA VAL A 36 13.92 -2.54 14.19
C VAL A 36 15.39 -2.62 13.80
N PHE A 37 15.67 -3.19 12.63
CA PHE A 37 17.00 -3.23 12.04
C PHE A 37 17.32 -1.95 11.28
N LYS A 38 16.40 -1.48 10.43
CA LYS A 38 16.58 -0.27 9.63
C LYS A 38 15.25 0.38 9.27
N THR A 39 15.18 1.70 9.41
CA THR A 39 14.09 2.51 8.88
C THR A 39 14.62 3.37 7.75
N ILE A 40 13.98 3.31 6.58
CA ILE A 40 14.34 4.18 5.45
C ILE A 40 13.66 5.53 5.66
N GLY A 41 14.37 6.51 6.25
CA GLY A 41 13.85 7.86 6.41
C GLY A 41 13.64 8.56 5.07
N PHE A 42 12.55 9.32 4.94
CA PHE A 42 12.28 10.18 3.79
C PHE A 42 12.02 11.61 4.27
N GLN A 43 12.54 12.59 3.53
CA GLN A 43 12.31 14.02 3.76
C GLN A 43 11.68 14.61 2.49
N GLY A 44 10.62 15.41 2.63
CA GLY A 44 10.00 16.15 1.52
C GLY A 44 8.47 16.06 1.44
N VAL A 45 7.84 15.08 2.10
CA VAL A 45 6.38 14.99 2.23
C VAL A 45 6.02 14.63 3.67
N ASP A 46 5.17 15.43 4.30
CA ASP A 46 4.58 15.08 5.59
C ASP A 46 3.56 13.95 5.37
N LEU A 47 3.95 12.73 5.72
CA LEU A 47 3.07 11.56 5.62
C LEU A 47 1.85 11.67 6.54
N ASN A 48 1.92 12.47 7.62
CA ASN A 48 0.77 12.69 8.50
C ASN A 48 -0.31 13.57 7.85
N ALA A 49 0.02 14.32 6.80
CA ALA A 49 -0.94 15.10 6.03
C ALA A 49 -1.76 14.24 5.04
N LEU A 50 -1.36 12.99 4.84
CA LEU A 50 -1.99 12.06 3.89
C LEU A 50 -2.91 11.05 4.59
N THR A 51 -3.82 10.46 3.83
CA THR A 51 -4.74 9.42 4.26
C THR A 51 -4.87 8.34 3.20
N ILE A 52 -5.00 7.10 3.65
CA ILE A 52 -5.41 5.95 2.82
C ILE A 52 -6.82 5.56 3.27
N LYS A 53 -7.70 5.24 2.32
CA LYS A 53 -9.00 4.62 2.58
C LYS A 53 -9.20 3.44 1.65
N GLN A 54 -9.65 2.32 2.19
CA GLN A 54 -10.20 1.24 1.36
C GLN A 54 -11.67 1.53 1.09
N ILE A 55 -12.08 1.46 -0.16
CA ILE A 55 -13.48 1.54 -0.58
C ILE A 55 -13.84 0.33 -1.43
N PHE A 56 -15.13 0.10 -1.60
CA PHE A 56 -15.68 -0.93 -2.48
C PHE A 56 -16.59 -0.25 -3.49
N VAL A 57 -16.38 -0.52 -4.77
CA VAL A 57 -17.17 0.01 -5.87
C VAL A 57 -17.91 -1.14 -6.55
N ASP A 58 -19.18 -0.95 -6.84
CA ASP A 58 -20.01 -1.96 -7.52
C ASP A 58 -19.57 -2.13 -8.98
N SER A 59 -19.43 -3.39 -9.45
CA SER A 59 -19.02 -3.73 -10.83
C SER A 59 -20.12 -3.58 -11.88
N ASN A 60 -21.31 -3.14 -11.49
CA ASN A 60 -22.56 -3.16 -12.27
C ASN A 60 -22.45 -2.43 -13.64
N GLY A 61 -21.41 -1.61 -13.84
CA GLY A 61 -21.11 -0.97 -15.12
C GLY A 61 -20.65 -1.92 -16.23
N LEU A 62 -20.30 -3.18 -15.91
CA LEU A 62 -19.88 -4.21 -16.87
C LEU A 62 -20.93 -5.31 -17.08
N ASP A 63 -21.67 -5.67 -16.03
CA ASP A 63 -22.83 -6.57 -16.09
C ASP A 63 -23.81 -6.19 -14.96
N PRO A 64 -25.03 -5.71 -15.27
CA PRO A 64 -26.04 -5.36 -14.27
C PRO A 64 -26.51 -6.55 -13.41
N SER A 65 -26.25 -7.78 -13.85
CA SER A 65 -26.58 -9.01 -13.13
C SER A 65 -25.46 -9.45 -12.18
N ASN A 66 -24.25 -8.87 -12.27
CA ASN A 66 -23.13 -9.13 -11.38
C ASN A 66 -22.85 -7.91 -10.46
N SER A 67 -23.14 -8.07 -9.17
CA SER A 67 -22.95 -7.07 -8.12
C SER A 67 -21.63 -7.24 -7.35
N ASP A 68 -20.61 -7.82 -7.98
CA ASP A 68 -19.29 -7.95 -7.40
C ASP A 68 -18.73 -6.58 -6.96
N LYS A 69 -18.26 -6.52 -5.73
CA LYS A 69 -17.61 -5.34 -5.18
C LYS A 69 -16.12 -5.39 -5.47
N ILE A 70 -15.63 -4.36 -6.14
CA ILE A 70 -14.20 -4.20 -6.46
C ILE A 70 -13.54 -3.41 -5.31
N PRO A 71 -12.59 -4.00 -4.56
CA PRO A 71 -11.84 -3.27 -3.56
C PRO A 71 -10.87 -2.27 -4.22
N MET A 72 -10.80 -1.06 -3.66
CA MET A 72 -9.86 -0.02 -4.10
C MET A 72 -9.23 0.69 -2.91
N PHE A 73 -7.95 1.06 -3.03
CA PHE A 73 -7.26 1.96 -2.11
C PHE A 73 -7.23 3.38 -2.67
N LEU A 74 -7.72 4.36 -1.92
CA LEU A 74 -7.60 5.78 -2.23
C LEU A 74 -6.55 6.40 -1.33
N VAL A 75 -5.57 7.07 -1.94
CA VAL A 75 -4.52 7.79 -1.23
C VAL A 75 -4.56 9.27 -1.64
N HIS A 76 -4.73 10.16 -0.68
CA HIS A 76 -4.83 11.61 -0.90
C HIS A 76 -4.56 12.40 0.39
N ARG A 77 -4.57 13.75 0.33
CA ARG A 77 -4.44 14.62 1.53
C ARG A 77 -5.68 14.58 2.43
N LYS A 78 -5.53 14.60 3.76
CA LYS A 78 -6.63 14.49 4.76
C LYS A 78 -7.75 15.52 4.61
N HIS A 79 -7.47 16.68 4.01
CA HIS A 79 -8.42 17.79 3.85
C HIS A 79 -8.63 18.19 2.39
N LEU A 80 -8.40 17.27 1.46
CA LEU A 80 -8.62 17.51 0.04
C LEU A 80 -10.09 17.85 -0.23
N GLN A 81 -10.35 18.98 -0.90
CA GLN A 81 -11.69 19.32 -1.38
C GLN A 81 -12.08 18.39 -2.53
N LYS A 82 -13.15 17.62 -2.37
CA LYS A 82 -13.65 16.68 -3.39
C LYS A 82 -14.64 17.38 -4.32
N ASN A 83 -14.14 18.28 -5.16
CA ASN A 83 -14.94 19.11 -6.06
C ASN A 83 -14.95 18.62 -7.52
N GLY A 84 -14.35 17.45 -7.80
CA GLY A 84 -14.23 16.88 -9.14
C GLY A 84 -13.11 17.46 -9.99
N GLN A 85 -12.30 18.39 -9.48
CA GLN A 85 -11.20 19.01 -10.21
C GLN A 85 -9.84 18.40 -9.85
N ASN A 86 -9.78 17.50 -8.87
CA ASN A 86 -8.53 16.87 -8.45
C ASN A 86 -8.05 15.87 -9.51
N PRO A 87 -6.81 15.99 -9.99
CA PRO A 87 -6.27 15.00 -10.91
C PRO A 87 -6.24 13.63 -10.22
N THR A 88 -6.69 12.60 -10.92
CA THR A 88 -6.83 11.25 -10.38
C THR A 88 -5.95 10.29 -11.18
N TYR A 89 -5.04 9.61 -10.50
CA TYR A 89 -4.18 8.59 -11.08
C TYR A 89 -4.69 7.21 -10.65
N VAL A 90 -5.26 6.46 -11.60
CA VAL A 90 -5.78 5.11 -11.37
C VAL A 90 -4.75 4.10 -11.83
N TYR A 91 -4.36 3.20 -10.92
CA TYR A 91 -3.48 2.08 -11.18
C TYR A 91 -4.22 0.80 -10.84
N ALA A 92 -4.21 -0.15 -11.77
CA ALA A 92 -4.91 -1.42 -11.66
C ALA A 92 -4.03 -2.51 -12.27
N TYR A 93 -3.94 -3.65 -11.58
CA TYR A 93 -3.29 -4.84 -12.12
C TYR A 93 -4.26 -6.01 -11.91
N GLY A 94 -4.79 -6.56 -13.00
CA GLY A 94 -5.97 -7.45 -12.99
C GLY A 94 -5.74 -8.79 -13.68
N GLY A 95 -4.53 -9.34 -13.60
CA GLY A 95 -4.21 -10.63 -14.22
C GLY A 95 -3.24 -11.44 -13.36
N PHE A 96 -3.18 -12.75 -13.62
CA PHE A 96 -2.19 -13.67 -13.04
C PHE A 96 -2.24 -13.82 -11.50
N SER A 97 -3.39 -13.69 -10.83
CA SER A 97 -3.49 -14.00 -9.40
C SER A 97 -2.64 -13.12 -8.48
N ILE A 98 -2.23 -11.93 -8.94
CA ILE A 98 -1.42 -11.01 -8.15
C ILE A 98 -2.33 -9.99 -7.48
N ALA A 99 -2.47 -10.10 -6.16
CA ALA A 99 -3.10 -9.08 -5.34
C ALA A 99 -2.24 -7.82 -5.35
N MET A 100 -2.86 -6.67 -5.64
CA MET A 100 -2.19 -5.39 -5.39
C MET A 100 -2.22 -5.10 -3.90
N THR A 101 -1.05 -5.21 -3.29
CA THR A 101 -0.82 -4.85 -1.89
C THR A 101 -0.37 -3.39 -1.78
N PRO A 102 -0.62 -2.74 -0.62
CA PRO A 102 -0.08 -1.41 -0.35
C PRO A 102 1.45 -1.38 -0.49
N PHE A 103 1.98 -0.44 -1.28
CA PHE A 103 3.41 -0.26 -1.49
C PHE A 103 3.83 1.19 -1.26
N PHE A 104 5.07 1.41 -0.84
CA PHE A 104 5.61 2.77 -0.74
C PHE A 104 6.09 3.24 -2.12
N SER A 105 5.60 4.40 -2.58
CA SER A 105 6.07 5.03 -3.83
C SER A 105 6.30 6.52 -3.65
N MET A 106 7.58 6.91 -3.69
CA MET A 106 7.97 8.32 -3.59
C MET A 106 7.39 9.16 -4.73
N ALA A 107 7.31 8.61 -5.95
CA ALA A 107 6.73 9.30 -7.09
C ALA A 107 5.24 9.59 -6.87
N VAL A 108 4.48 8.64 -6.34
CA VAL A 108 3.06 8.83 -6.01
C VAL A 108 2.89 9.86 -4.91
N LEU A 109 3.71 9.80 -3.85
CA LEU A 109 3.65 10.76 -2.75
C LEU A 109 3.96 12.19 -3.19
N LEU A 110 5.00 12.37 -4.01
CA LEU A 110 5.34 13.67 -4.58
C LEU A 110 4.25 14.17 -5.52
N TRP A 111 3.64 13.30 -6.32
CA TRP A 111 2.55 13.69 -7.19
C TRP A 111 1.31 14.14 -6.39
N ILE A 112 0.90 13.40 -5.36
CA ILE A 112 -0.18 13.82 -4.45
C ILE A 112 0.18 15.15 -3.79
N HIS A 113 1.43 15.31 -3.37
CA HIS A 113 1.88 16.52 -2.70
C HIS A 113 1.89 17.74 -3.64
N HIS A 114 2.37 17.63 -4.88
CA HIS A 114 2.51 18.80 -5.75
C HIS A 114 1.24 19.15 -6.54
N PHE A 115 0.37 18.18 -6.81
CA PHE A 115 -0.78 18.36 -7.69
C PHE A 115 -2.14 18.24 -6.98
N ASP A 116 -2.15 18.10 -5.65
CA ASP A 116 -3.38 17.82 -4.90
C ASP A 116 -4.15 16.62 -5.49
N GLY A 117 -3.37 15.62 -5.94
CA GLY A 117 -3.86 14.47 -6.66
C GLY A 117 -4.45 13.38 -5.78
N ILE A 118 -5.25 12.51 -6.40
CA ILE A 118 -5.82 11.31 -5.79
C ILE A 118 -5.23 10.08 -6.49
N PHE A 119 -4.50 9.24 -5.75
CA PHE A 119 -4.07 7.95 -6.25
C PHE A 119 -5.12 6.88 -5.92
N VAL A 120 -5.43 6.03 -6.90
CA VAL A 120 -6.38 4.93 -6.77
C VAL A 120 -5.71 3.64 -7.17
N GLY A 121 -5.48 2.74 -6.20
CA GLY A 121 -5.08 1.36 -6.47
C GLY A 121 -6.32 0.47 -6.55
N VAL A 122 -6.63 -0.08 -7.71
CA VAL A 122 -7.76 -1.01 -7.94
C VAL A 122 -7.32 -2.47 -7.86
N ASN A 123 -7.89 -3.23 -6.93
CA ASN A 123 -7.68 -4.66 -6.81
C ASN A 123 -8.68 -5.38 -7.72
N VAL A 124 -8.31 -5.54 -8.99
CA VAL A 124 -9.12 -6.27 -9.97
C VAL A 124 -8.85 -7.77 -9.81
N ARG A 125 -9.90 -8.57 -9.59
CA ARG A 125 -9.76 -10.02 -9.45
C ARG A 125 -9.23 -10.63 -10.75
N GLY A 126 -8.21 -11.47 -10.62
CA GLY A 126 -7.84 -12.48 -11.62
C GLY A 126 -7.47 -13.76 -10.88
N ASP A 127 -8.37 -14.73 -10.81
CA ASP A 127 -8.19 -16.13 -10.37
C ASP A 127 -7.31 -16.44 -9.12
N ALA A 128 -7.11 -15.52 -8.18
CA ALA A 128 -6.73 -15.87 -6.80
C ALA A 128 -7.11 -14.75 -5.81
N GLU A 129 -8.36 -14.75 -5.36
CA GLU A 129 -8.69 -14.44 -3.97
C GLU A 129 -9.04 -15.75 -3.26
#